data_AF-A0A661K4H5-F1
#
_entry.id   AF-A0A661K4H5-F1
#
_cell.length_a   1.000
_cell.length_b   1.000
_cell.length_c   1.000
_cell.angle_alpha   90.00
_cell.angle_beta   90.00
_cell.angle_gamma   90.00
#
_symmetry.space_group_name_H-M   'P 1'
#
loop_
_entity.id
_entity.type
_entity.pdbx_description
1 polymer ?
#
loop_
_entity_poly.entity_id
_entity_poly.type
_entity_poly.pdbx_seq_one_letter_code
_entity_poly.pdbx_strand_id
1 'polypeptide(L)'
;MIFLHIVTEALAFASSSTLDSCFNEASRRYGISPGLLKAIAMTESSLRTEAINRNKNGSYDYGIMQINSCWRDELGYRWDYITDPCYNIMVGA
;
A
#
# COMPACT_ATOMS: atom_id res chain seq x y z
N MET A 1 -14.02 -33.36 39.77
CA MET A 1 -14.97 -32.58 38.96
C MET A 1 -14.39 -31.17 38.78
N ILE A 2 -13.27 -31.03 38.07
CA ILE A 2 -13.24 -30.58 36.67
C ILE A 2 -14.16 -29.36 36.46
N PHE A 3 -13.77 -28.21 36.99
CA PHE A 3 -14.30 -26.93 36.50
C PHE A 3 -13.49 -26.52 35.28
N LEU A 4 -13.97 -27.06 34.17
CA LEU A 4 -13.79 -26.64 32.79
C LEU A 4 -13.73 -25.10 32.68
N HIS A 5 -12.53 -24.53 32.72
CA HIS A 5 -12.28 -23.18 32.21
C HIS A 5 -11.92 -23.36 30.74
N ILE A 6 -12.94 -23.23 29.89
CA ILE A 6 -12.76 -23.00 28.46
C ILE A 6 -12.09 -21.64 28.34
N VAL A 7 -10.76 -21.64 28.20
CA VAL A 7 -10.04 -20.45 27.79
C VAL A 7 -10.31 -20.31 26.30
N THR A 8 -11.29 -19.48 25.96
CA THR A 8 -11.61 -19.12 24.58
C THR A 8 -10.46 -18.25 24.07
N GLU A 9 -9.48 -18.86 23.38
CA GLU A 9 -8.44 -18.09 22.70
C GLU A 9 -9.06 -17.37 21.50
N ALA A 10 -9.21 -16.05 21.61
CA ALA A 10 -9.58 -15.21 20.49
C ALA A 10 -8.40 -15.17 19.51
N LEU A 11 -8.45 -15.97 18.45
CA LEU A 11 -7.53 -15.82 17.32
C LEU A 11 -7.79 -14.46 16.65
N ALA A 12 -6.88 -13.51 16.87
CA ALA A 12 -6.82 -12.29 16.09
C ALA A 12 -6.36 -12.64 14.66
N PHE A 13 -7.31 -12.76 13.73
CA PHE A 13 -7.01 -12.84 12.30
C PHE A 13 -6.46 -11.48 11.85
N ALA A 14 -5.14 -11.35 11.70
CA ALA A 14 -4.56 -10.25 10.97
C ALA A 14 -4.93 -10.41 9.48
N SER A 15 -5.87 -9.61 8.99
CA SER A 15 -6.22 -9.59 7.58
C SER A 15 -5.10 -8.93 6.79
N SER A 16 -4.22 -9.72 6.19
CA SER A 16 -3.33 -9.23 5.14
C SER A 16 -4.18 -8.86 3.94
N SER A 17 -4.30 -7.56 3.65
CA SER A 17 -4.95 -7.09 2.41
C SER A 17 -4.09 -7.52 1.22
N THR A 18 -4.70 -8.20 0.26
CA THR A 18 -4.00 -8.53 -0.99
C THR A 18 -3.80 -7.27 -1.83
N LEU A 19 -2.75 -7.19 -2.64
CA LEU A 19 -2.54 -6.06 -3.56
C LEU A 19 -3.77 -5.82 -4.45
N ASP A 20 -4.42 -6.90 -4.88
CA ASP A 20 -5.66 -6.83 -5.66
C ASP A 20 -6.81 -6.15 -4.91
N SER A 21 -6.96 -6.41 -3.60
CA SER A 21 -7.95 -5.68 -2.79
C SER A 21 -7.65 -4.20 -2.73
N CYS A 22 -6.37 -3.81 -2.72
CA CYS A 22 -5.94 -2.42 -2.63
C CYS A 22 -6.13 -1.68 -3.96
N PHE A 23 -5.82 -2.30 -5.09
CA PHE A 23 -6.17 -1.77 -6.42
C PHE A 23 -7.68 -1.64 -6.61
N ASN A 24 -8.46 -2.61 -6.15
CA ASN A 24 -9.92 -2.55 -6.24
C ASN A 24 -10.51 -1.45 -5.34
N GLU A 25 -9.94 -1.24 -4.16
CA GLU A 25 -10.36 -0.16 -3.26
C GLU A 25 -10.04 1.22 -3.83
N ALA A 26 -8.81 1.42 -4.33
CA ALA A 26 -8.42 2.66 -5.01
C ALA A 26 -9.31 2.93 -6.23
N SER A 27 -9.58 1.90 -7.02
CA SER A 27 -10.49 1.95 -8.16
C SER A 27 -11.88 2.44 -7.77
N ARG A 28 -12.48 1.85 -6.74
CA ARG A 28 -13.81 2.26 -6.25
C ARG A 28 -13.81 3.70 -5.75
N ARG A 29 -12.77 4.11 -5.03
CA ARG A 29 -12.68 5.44 -4.43
C ARG A 29 -12.54 6.55 -5.47
N TYR A 30 -11.70 6.34 -6.48
CA TYR A 30 -11.33 7.39 -7.44
C TYR A 30 -11.97 7.20 -8.84
N GLY A 31 -12.72 6.13 -9.05
CA GLY A 31 -13.39 5.86 -10.33
C GLY A 31 -12.45 5.44 -11.46
N ILE A 32 -11.26 4.93 -11.13
CA ILE A 32 -10.23 4.51 -12.09
C ILE A 32 -10.31 3.00 -12.27
N SER A 33 -10.13 2.47 -13.48
CA SER A 33 -10.11 1.02 -13.71
C SER A 33 -8.99 0.34 -12.89
N PRO A 34 -9.25 -0.77 -12.16
CA PRO A 34 -8.20 -1.50 -11.45
C PRO A 34 -7.11 -1.99 -12.39
N GLY A 35 -7.47 -2.34 -13.64
CA GLY A 35 -6.53 -2.77 -14.66
C GLY A 35 -5.56 -1.65 -15.07
N LEU A 36 -6.03 -0.40 -15.10
CA LEU A 36 -5.18 0.75 -15.39
C LEU A 36 -4.19 1.00 -14.24
N LEU A 37 -4.66 0.97 -12.99
CA LEU A 37 -3.79 1.13 -11.82
C LEU A 37 -2.71 0.04 -11.76
N LYS A 38 -3.09 -1.22 -12.03
CA LYS A 38 -2.12 -2.34 -12.13
C LYS A 38 -1.13 -2.15 -13.27
N ALA A 39 -1.56 -1.63 -14.41
CA ALA A 39 -0.66 -1.35 -15.54
C ALA A 39 0.36 -0.27 -15.18
N ILE A 40 -0.06 0.81 -14.51
CA ILE A 40 0.84 1.86 -14.00
C ILE A 40 1.83 1.24 -13.01
N ALA A 41 1.36 0.52 -12.00
CA ALA A 41 2.21 -0.16 -11.02
C ALA A 41 3.22 -1.15 -11.65
N MET A 42 2.81 -1.85 -12.72
CA MET A 42 3.68 -2.74 -13.48
C MET A 42 4.79 -1.94 -14.19
N THR A 43 4.45 -0.80 -14.80
CA THR A 43 5.42 0.09 -15.44
C THR A 43 6.39 0.72 -14.45
N GLU A 44 5.89 1.18 -13.30
CA GLU A 44 6.68 1.90 -12.30
C GLU A 44 7.67 1.00 -11.55
N SER A 45 7.19 -0.17 -11.09
CA SER A 45 7.98 -1.00 -10.18
C SER A 45 8.03 -2.48 -10.57
N SER A 46 7.32 -2.88 -11.63
CA SER A 46 7.01 -4.29 -11.92
C SER A 46 6.30 -4.97 -10.76
N LEU A 47 5.35 -4.26 -10.14
CA LEU A 47 4.59 -4.67 -8.95
C LEU A 47 5.43 -4.95 -7.69
N ARG A 48 6.67 -4.42 -7.63
CA ARG A 48 7.53 -4.57 -6.45
C ARG A 48 7.16 -3.54 -5.39
N THR A 49 6.65 -4.02 -4.26
CA THR A 49 6.14 -3.20 -3.16
C THR A 49 7.22 -2.41 -2.42
N GLU A 50 8.46 -2.90 -2.43
CA GLU A 50 9.59 -2.30 -1.73
C GLU A 50 10.58 -1.61 -2.68
N ALA A 51 10.15 -1.29 -3.91
CA ALA A 51 11.01 -0.61 -4.88
C ALA A 51 11.39 0.78 -4.39
N ILE A 52 12.69 1.10 -4.44
CA ILE A 52 13.21 2.43 -4.13
C ILE A 52 14.16 2.84 -5.24
N ASN A 53 13.87 3.94 -5.93
CA ASN A 53 14.73 4.52 -6.94
C ASN A 53 15.21 5.90 -6.49
N ARG A 54 16.49 6.22 -6.71
CA ARG A 54 17.08 7.51 -6.36
C ARG A 54 17.29 8.34 -7.62
N ASN A 55 16.85 9.60 -7.56
CA ASN A 55 16.93 10.54 -8.66
C ASN A 55 18.17 11.42 -8.56
N LYS A 56 18.62 11.95 -9.70
CA LYS A 56 19.83 12.80 -9.79
C LYS A 56 19.72 14.09 -8.97
N ASN A 57 18.50 14.58 -8.75
CA ASN A 57 18.23 15.78 -7.95
C ASN A 57 18.19 15.52 -6.44
N GLY A 58 18.47 14.28 -5.99
CA GLY A 58 18.46 13.89 -4.58
C GLY A 58 17.11 13.39 -4.06
N SER A 59 16.02 13.56 -4.82
CA SER A 59 14.73 12.92 -4.50
C SER A 59 14.79 11.40 -4.69
N TYR A 60 13.79 10.70 -4.17
CA TYR A 60 13.63 9.27 -4.38
C TYR A 60 12.16 8.90 -4.56
N ASP A 61 11.91 7.83 -5.29
CA ASP A 61 10.60 7.28 -5.58
C ASP A 61 10.38 6.01 -4.74
N TYR A 62 9.22 5.89 -4.10
CA TYR A 62 8.95 4.84 -3.13
C TYR A 62 7.80 3.92 -3.57
N GLY A 63 8.03 2.62 -3.45
CA GLY A 63 7.02 1.57 -3.44
C GLY A 63 6.44 1.21 -4.79
N ILE A 64 5.32 0.50 -4.75
CA ILE A 64 4.69 -0.12 -5.93
C ILE A 64 4.27 0.88 -7.02
N MET A 65 3.88 2.10 -6.62
CA MET A 65 3.51 3.22 -7.50
C MET A 65 4.62 4.27 -7.66
N GLN A 66 5.81 4.04 -7.11
CA GLN A 66 6.96 4.95 -7.23
C GLN A 66 6.65 6.42 -6.88
N ILE A 67 6.00 6.64 -5.73
CA ILE A 67 5.65 7.99 -5.28
C ILE A 67 6.91 8.76 -4.89
N ASN A 68 7.14 9.92 -5.52
CA ASN A 68 8.32 10.74 -5.26
C ASN A 68 8.28 11.43 -3.89
N SER A 69 9.45 11.50 -3.25
CA SER A 69 9.71 12.18 -1.98
C SER A 69 9.38 13.68 -1.95
N CYS A 70 9.20 14.34 -3.10
CA CYS A 70 8.76 15.73 -3.17
C CYS A 70 7.35 15.94 -2.59
N TRP A 71 6.52 14.90 -2.54
CA TRP A 71 5.18 14.94 -1.95
C TRP A 71 5.18 14.81 -0.43
N ARG A 72 6.35 14.65 0.21
CA ARG A 72 6.46 14.46 1.66
C ARG A 72 5.82 15.62 2.43
N ASP A 73 6.06 16.85 2.02
CA ASP A 73 5.53 18.03 2.74
C ASP A 73 4.00 18.14 2.60
N GLU A 74 3.46 17.84 1.41
CA GLU A 74 2.01 17.83 1.13
C GLU A 74 1.30 16.71 1.90
N LEU A 75 1.90 15.52 1.96
CA LEU A 75 1.34 14.38 2.67
C LEU A 75 1.51 14.47 4.20
N GLY A 76 2.47 15.27 4.67
CA GLY A 76 2.77 15.48 6.09
C GLY A 76 3.00 14.15 6.83
N TYR A 77 2.36 13.99 8.00
CA TYR A 77 2.45 12.76 8.80
C TYR A 77 2.01 11.51 8.04
N ARG A 78 1.19 11.66 6.98
CA ARG A 78 0.73 10.52 6.19
C ARG A 78 1.85 9.92 5.34
N TRP A 79 2.94 10.65 5.10
CA TRP A 79 4.13 10.12 4.43
C TRP A 79 4.72 8.91 5.17
N ASP A 80 4.56 8.82 6.49
CA ASP A 80 5.08 7.70 7.28
C ASP A 80 4.46 6.35 6.88
N TYR A 81 3.30 6.37 6.22
CA TYR A 81 2.63 5.19 5.69
C TYR A 81 2.96 4.89 4.22
N ILE A 82 3.82 5.68 3.56
CA ILE A 82 4.11 5.50 2.12
C ILE A 82 4.73 4.14 1.79
N THR A 83 5.25 3.46 2.81
CA THR A 83 5.82 2.12 2.73
C THR A 83 4.78 1.00 2.76
N ASP A 84 3.57 1.30 3.25
CA ASP A 84 2.43 0.40 3.14
C ASP A 84 1.99 0.31 1.67
N PRO A 85 1.98 -0.89 1.05
CA PRO A 85 1.69 -1.02 -0.38
C PRO A 85 0.30 -0.51 -0.75
N CYS A 86 -0.68 -0.68 0.14
CA CYS A 86 -2.05 -0.29 -0.13
C CYS A 86 -2.20 1.22 -0.05
N TYR A 87 -1.61 1.86 0.95
CA TYR A 87 -1.54 3.31 1.02
C TYR A 87 -0.77 3.91 -0.16
N ASN A 88 0.33 3.29 -0.59
CA ASN A 88 1.08 3.68 -1.78
C ASN A 88 0.23 3.63 -3.07
N ILE A 89 -0.56 2.56 -3.24
CA ILE A 89 -1.56 2.43 -4.32
C ILE A 89 -2.62 3.54 -4.22
N MET A 90 -3.13 3.83 -3.02
CA MET A 90 -4.14 4.87 -2.80
C MET A 90 -3.64 6.29 -3.07
N VAL A 91 -2.33 6.54 -2.94
CA VAL A 91 -1.70 7.83 -3.25
C VAL A 91 -1.39 7.94 -4.75
N GLY A 92 -1.05 6.82 -5.41
CA GLY A 92 -0.75 6.80 -6.85
C GLY A 92 -1.97 6.65 -7.77
N ALA A 93 -3.18 6.56 -7.21
CA ALA A 93 -4.45 6.50 -7.93
C ALA A 93 -5.12 7.87 -7.93
#